data_AF-A0A2H0SC14-F1
#
_entry.id   AF-A0A2H0SC14-F1
#
_cell.length_a   1.000
_cell.length_b   1.000
_cell.length_c   1.000
_cell.angle_alpha   90.00
_cell.angle_beta   90.00
_cell.angle_gamma   90.00
#
_symmetry.space_group_name_H-M   'P 1'
#
loop_
_entity.id
_entity.type
_entity.pdbx_description
1 polymer ?
#
loop_
_entity_poly.entity_id
_entity_poly.type
_entity_poly.pdbx_seq_one_letter_code
_entity_poly.pdbx_strand_id
1 'polypeptide(L)'
;MKLSRKTSIIITTIGVLLWSALFVIFYAGPHEYGHYSEIDFGSVRGASVTRFRLTGDDAVLESKKGQGAQQNDVLLLVRRGMSTTTQAIIVRDNEQLVFEKNLESGDYEAFWMNDVERFEIKNISNNKRFLLIPGEYTYIFERAP
;
A
#
# COMPACT_ATOMS: atom_id res chain seq x y z
N MET A 1 42.81 6.12 -29.72
CA MET A 1 42.62 5.64 -31.11
C MET A 1 41.62 6.55 -31.82
N LYS A 2 41.97 7.16 -32.96
CA LYS A 2 41.03 7.94 -33.77
C LYS A 2 40.19 6.96 -34.61
N LEU A 3 38.90 6.86 -34.33
CA LEU A 3 37.98 6.05 -35.11
C LEU A 3 37.82 6.68 -36.50
N SER A 4 37.82 5.84 -37.55
CA SER A 4 37.58 6.34 -38.90
C SER A 4 36.15 6.90 -38.99
N ARG A 5 35.95 7.89 -39.86
CA ARG A 5 34.63 8.55 -40.06
C ARG A 5 33.52 7.54 -40.36
N LYS A 6 33.84 6.45 -41.09
CA LYS A 6 32.92 5.35 -41.40
C LYS A 6 32.53 4.55 -40.16
N THR A 7 33.51 4.27 -39.29
CA THR A 7 33.29 3.53 -38.03
C THR A 7 32.44 4.34 -37.04
N SER A 8 32.64 5.66 -36.99
CA SER A 8 31.82 6.56 -36.15
C SER A 8 30.35 6.53 -36.57
N ILE A 9 30.06 6.64 -37.87
CA ILE A 9 28.69 6.64 -38.38
C ILE A 9 27.98 5.34 -38.02
N ILE A 10 28.65 4.19 -38.19
CA ILE A 10 28.08 2.88 -37.85
C ILE A 10 27.71 2.78 -36.37
N ILE A 11 28.61 3.21 -35.48
CA ILE A 11 28.36 3.18 -34.02
C ILE A 11 27.18 4.08 -33.65
N THR A 12 27.09 5.28 -34.24
CA THR A 12 25.98 6.20 -33.97
C THR A 12 24.65 5.62 -34.44
N THR A 13 24.60 5.03 -35.65
CA THR A 13 23.39 4.39 -36.18
C THR A 13 22.94 3.22 -35.31
N ILE A 14 23.86 2.37 -34.87
CA ILE A 14 23.53 1.26 -33.95
C ILE A 14 23.00 1.80 -32.62
N GLY A 15 23.61 2.86 -32.08
CA GLY A 15 23.14 3.51 -30.85
C GLY A 15 21.70 4.03 -30.98
N VAL A 16 21.38 4.70 -32.08
CA VAL A 16 20.01 5.21 -32.33
C VAL A 16 19.02 4.06 -32.43
N LEU A 17 19.37 2.97 -33.13
CA LEU A 17 18.50 1.79 -33.24
C LEU A 17 18.27 1.12 -31.89
N LEU A 18 19.33 0.99 -31.08
CA LEU A 18 19.23 0.43 -29.72
C LEU A 18 18.30 1.27 -28.83
N TRP A 19 18.48 2.60 -28.83
CA TRP A 19 17.64 3.51 -28.05
C TRP A 19 16.18 3.52 -28.52
N SER A 20 15.96 3.44 -29.83
CA SER A 20 14.62 3.34 -30.41
C SER A 20 13.93 2.04 -30.01
N ALA A 21 14.66 0.92 -30.03
CA ALA A 21 14.14 -0.39 -29.62
C ALA A 21 13.80 -0.41 -28.11
N LEU A 22 14.69 0.15 -27.26
CA LEU A 22 14.41 0.33 -25.83
C LEU A 22 13.16 1.17 -25.59
N PHE A 23 13.03 2.29 -26.30
CA PHE A 23 11.85 3.17 -26.19
C PHE A 23 10.56 2.44 -26.55
N VAL A 24 10.56 1.64 -27.63
CA VAL A 24 9.39 0.84 -28.03
C VAL A 24 9.06 -0.22 -26.97
N ILE A 25 10.05 -0.87 -26.37
CA ILE A 25 9.81 -1.84 -25.28
C ILE A 25 9.18 -1.16 -24.06
N PHE A 26 9.66 0.04 -23.68
CA PHE A 26 9.07 0.80 -22.58
C PHE A 26 7.67 1.33 -22.89
N TYR A 27 7.41 1.77 -24.13
CA TYR A 27 6.14 2.38 -24.53
C TYR A 27 5.04 1.36 -24.88
N ALA A 28 5.42 0.25 -25.53
CA ALA A 28 4.50 -0.78 -25.99
C ALA A 28 4.48 -2.03 -25.10
N GLY A 29 5.40 -2.12 -24.13
CA GLY A 29 5.28 -3.10 -23.06
C GLY A 29 3.97 -2.86 -22.30
N PRO A 30 3.25 -3.90 -21.90
CA PRO A 30 2.12 -3.74 -21.00
C PRO A 30 2.66 -2.98 -19.78
N HIS A 31 2.17 -1.77 -19.57
CA HIS A 31 2.48 -0.99 -18.37
C HIS A 31 1.82 -1.68 -17.18
N GLU A 32 2.34 -2.83 -16.78
CA GLU A 32 2.34 -3.29 -15.39
C GLU A 32 3.40 -2.49 -14.62
N TYR A 33 3.46 -1.16 -14.83
CA TYR A 33 3.73 -0.31 -13.70
C TYR A 33 2.53 -0.56 -12.80
N GLY A 34 2.73 -1.48 -11.85
CA GLY A 34 1.69 -1.88 -10.91
C GLY A 34 0.92 -0.64 -10.52
N HIS A 35 -0.41 -0.75 -10.54
CA HIS A 35 -1.33 0.26 -10.07
C HIS A 35 -0.96 0.66 -8.63
N TYR A 36 0.07 1.47 -8.47
CA TYR A 36 0.11 2.41 -7.38
C TYR A 36 -1.02 3.34 -7.72
N SER A 37 -2.07 3.28 -6.90
CA SER A 37 -3.00 4.38 -6.79
C SER A 37 -2.15 5.65 -6.80
N GLU A 38 -2.27 6.45 -7.86
CA GLU A 38 -1.99 7.87 -7.76
C GLU A 38 -2.94 8.38 -6.68
N ILE A 39 -2.52 8.23 -5.43
CA ILE A 39 -2.97 9.10 -4.36
C ILE A 39 -2.50 10.45 -4.84
N ASP A 40 -3.48 11.29 -5.13
CA ASP A 40 -3.33 12.67 -5.56
C ASP A 40 -2.59 13.46 -4.48
N PHE A 41 -1.26 13.31 -4.42
CA PHE A 41 -0.35 14.03 -3.53
C PHE A 41 -0.28 15.52 -3.89
N GLY A 42 -0.96 15.96 -4.95
CA GLY A 42 -1.05 17.36 -5.36
C GLY A 42 -1.86 18.24 -4.40
N SER A 43 -2.76 17.67 -3.60
CA SER A 43 -3.63 18.44 -2.70
C SER A 43 -3.07 18.68 -1.30
N VAL A 44 -1.95 18.05 -0.92
CA VAL A 44 -1.41 18.15 0.46
C VAL A 44 -0.28 19.17 0.56
N ARG A 45 -0.53 20.40 0.11
CA ARG A 45 0.26 21.56 0.52
C ARG A 45 -0.47 22.29 1.64
N GLY A 46 -0.08 22.05 2.89
CA GLY A 46 -0.44 22.94 4.01
C GLY A 46 -1.03 22.26 5.25
N ALA A 47 -1.47 21.01 5.16
CA ALA A 47 -1.75 20.20 6.35
C ALA A 47 -0.52 19.32 6.61
N SER A 48 0.09 19.45 7.79
CA SER A 48 1.05 18.47 8.27
C SER A 48 0.40 17.10 8.16
N VAL A 49 0.89 16.26 7.24
CA VAL A 49 0.54 14.84 7.23
C VAL A 49 1.12 14.29 8.52
N THR A 50 0.30 14.21 9.57
CA THR A 50 0.63 13.46 10.77
C THR A 50 0.68 12.00 10.33
N ARG A 51 1.87 11.57 9.88
CA ARG A 51 2.12 10.20 9.48
C ARG A 51 1.92 9.35 10.72
N PHE A 52 1.14 8.28 10.59
CA PHE A 52 1.06 7.23 11.60
C PHE A 52 2.47 6.88 12.08
N ARG A 53 2.62 6.60 13.37
CA ARG A 53 3.92 6.33 14.01
C ARG A 53 4.47 4.97 13.56
N LEU A 54 4.90 4.92 12.31
CA LEU A 54 5.53 3.79 11.65
C LEU A 54 7.04 3.99 11.76
N THR A 55 7.77 2.97 12.15
CA THR A 55 9.22 2.99 12.12
C THR A 55 9.72 2.89 10.68
N GLY A 56 10.97 3.30 10.40
CA GLY A 56 11.50 3.33 9.03
C GLY A 56 11.53 1.97 8.31
N ASP A 57 11.40 0.88 9.06
CA ASP A 57 11.38 -0.48 8.55
C ASP A 57 9.94 -1.02 8.37
N ASP A 58 8.91 -0.27 8.75
CA ASP A 58 7.52 -0.70 8.64
C ASP A 58 6.95 -0.37 7.26
N ALA A 59 6.28 -1.34 6.64
CA ALA A 59 5.55 -1.17 5.40
C ALA A 59 4.04 -1.18 5.68
N VAL A 60 3.33 -0.11 5.30
CA VAL A 60 1.87 -0.13 5.25
C VAL A 60 1.47 -0.90 4.00
N LEU A 61 0.80 -2.03 4.21
CA LEU A 61 0.27 -2.85 3.13
C LEU A 61 -1.08 -2.30 2.65
N GLU A 62 -1.94 -1.92 3.60
CA GLU A 62 -3.26 -1.38 3.31
C GLU A 62 -3.75 -0.44 4.40
N SER A 63 -4.66 0.46 4.05
CA SER A 63 -5.35 1.30 5.01
C SER A 63 -6.83 1.44 4.66
N LYS A 64 -7.68 1.48 5.69
CA LYS A 64 -9.11 1.72 5.52
C LYS A 64 -9.63 2.64 6.60
N LYS A 65 -10.33 3.70 6.18
CA LYS A 65 -11.00 4.64 7.07
C LYS A 65 -12.38 4.13 7.46
N GLY A 66 -12.73 4.26 8.72
CA GLY A 66 -14.08 4.00 9.21
C GLY A 66 -15.07 5.07 8.74
N GLN A 67 -16.35 4.84 8.97
CA GLN A 67 -17.42 5.80 8.65
C GLN A 67 -18.39 5.91 9.82
N GLY A 68 -19.37 6.81 9.72
CA GLY A 68 -20.35 7.02 10.77
C GLY A 68 -19.69 7.43 12.09
N ALA A 69 -20.02 6.72 13.16
CA ALA A 69 -19.46 6.96 14.49
C ALA A 69 -17.93 6.75 14.57
N GLN A 70 -17.36 5.94 13.67
CA GLN A 70 -15.91 5.63 13.62
C GLN A 70 -15.20 6.37 12.47
N GLN A 71 -15.74 7.50 12.00
CA GLN A 71 -15.13 8.30 10.94
C GLN A 71 -13.71 8.82 11.28
N ASN A 72 -13.33 8.83 12.55
CA ASN A 72 -12.00 9.24 13.00
C ASN A 72 -11.03 8.06 13.15
N ASP A 73 -11.51 6.84 12.98
CA ASP A 73 -10.72 5.62 13.17
C ASP A 73 -10.22 5.14 11.80
N VAL A 74 -8.93 4.82 11.74
CA VAL A 74 -8.26 4.30 10.53
C VAL A 74 -7.63 2.96 10.88
N LEU A 75 -8.08 1.91 10.20
CA LEU A 75 -7.44 0.61 10.19
C LEU A 75 -6.23 0.64 9.25
N LEU A 76 -5.09 0.17 9.75
CA LEU A 76 -3.84 0.00 9.02
C LEU A 76 -3.43 -1.47 9.10
N LEU A 77 -3.07 -2.04 7.95
CA LEU A 77 -2.40 -3.32 7.86
C LEU A 77 -0.92 -3.04 7.62
N VAL A 78 -0.08 -3.39 8.58
CA VAL A 78 1.34 -3.03 8.60
C VAL A 78 2.18 -4.29 8.70
N ARG A 79 3.24 -4.37 7.89
CA ARG A 79 4.30 -5.37 8.01
C ARG A 79 5.50 -4.70 8.66
N ARG A 80 5.93 -5.19 9.83
CA ARG A 80 7.06 -4.61 10.55
C ARG A 80 8.39 -5.22 10.11
N GLY A 81 9.28 -4.42 9.53
CA GLY A 81 10.60 -4.84 9.06
C GLY A 81 10.57 -5.99 8.07
N MET A 82 11.55 -6.89 8.17
CA MET A 82 11.60 -8.12 7.39
C MET A 82 10.68 -9.24 7.93
N SER A 83 9.75 -8.92 8.83
CA SER A 83 8.80 -9.92 9.34
C SER A 83 7.81 -10.33 8.25
N THR A 84 7.44 -11.60 8.24
CA THR A 84 6.32 -12.11 7.42
C THR A 84 4.96 -11.86 8.08
N THR A 85 4.95 -11.41 9.33
CA THR A 85 3.71 -11.15 10.08
C THR A 85 3.11 -9.80 9.68
N THR A 86 1.84 -9.83 9.32
CA THR A 86 1.02 -8.64 9.14
C THR A 86 0.37 -8.27 10.46
N GLN A 87 0.31 -6.99 10.78
CA GLN A 87 -0.29 -6.46 11.98
C GLN A 87 -1.46 -5.56 11.61
N ALA A 88 -2.60 -5.78 12.25
CA ALA A 88 -3.76 -4.90 12.19
C ALA A 88 -3.67 -3.86 13.32
N ILE A 89 -3.74 -2.59 12.96
CA ILE A 89 -3.62 -1.45 13.87
C ILE A 89 -4.81 -0.53 13.60
N ILE A 90 -5.50 -0.06 14.64
CA ILE A 90 -6.45 1.04 14.48
C ILE A 90 -5.93 2.26 15.21
N VAL A 91 -5.89 3.37 14.49
CA VAL A 91 -5.51 4.68 15.01
C VAL A 91 -6.73 5.59 14.95
N ARG A 92 -7.08 6.18 16.10
CA ARG A 92 -8.13 7.18 16.27
C ARG A 92 -7.54 8.58 16.23
N ASP A 93 -8.23 9.49 15.54
CA ASP A 93 -7.85 10.90 15.40
C ASP A 93 -6.42 11.08 14.85
N ASN A 94 -5.92 10.11 14.09
CA ASN A 94 -4.56 10.03 13.53
C ASN A 94 -3.41 9.99 14.56
N GLU A 95 -3.70 9.85 15.86
CA GLU A 95 -2.68 9.92 16.92
C GLU A 95 -2.78 8.77 17.92
N GLN A 96 -4.00 8.37 18.30
CA GLN A 96 -4.22 7.41 19.37
C GLN A 96 -4.30 5.98 18.85
N LEU A 97 -3.38 5.12 19.28
CA LEU A 97 -3.51 3.68 19.07
C LEU A 97 -4.66 3.14 19.94
N VAL A 98 -5.72 2.61 19.31
CA VAL A 98 -6.89 2.05 20.00
C VAL A 98 -7.01 0.53 19.87
N PHE A 99 -6.32 -0.05 18.89
CA PHE A 99 -6.28 -1.49 18.68
C PHE A 99 -4.98 -1.92 17.98
N GLU A 100 -4.42 -3.06 18.40
CA GLU A 100 -3.24 -3.67 17.78
C GLU A 100 -3.36 -5.20 17.89
N LYS A 101 -3.18 -5.90 16.76
CA LYS A 101 -3.19 -7.37 16.74
C LYS A 101 -2.28 -7.91 15.63
N ASN A 102 -1.44 -8.88 15.99
CA ASN A 102 -0.69 -9.65 15.01
C ASN A 102 -1.60 -10.67 14.34
N LEU A 103 -1.58 -10.69 13.02
CA LEU A 103 -2.26 -11.67 12.19
C LEU A 103 -1.28 -12.78 11.81
N GLU A 104 -1.82 -13.90 11.36
CA GLU A 104 -1.01 -14.95 10.72
C GLU A 104 -0.30 -14.38 9.49
N SER A 105 0.82 -14.98 9.07
CA SER A 105 1.48 -14.60 7.82
C SER A 105 0.51 -14.73 6.65
N GLY A 106 0.41 -13.70 5.84
CA GLY A 106 -0.45 -13.69 4.66
C GLY A 106 -0.68 -12.29 4.12
N ASP A 107 -1.30 -12.26 2.93
CA ASP A 107 -1.77 -11.05 2.29
C ASP A 107 -3.25 -10.85 2.63
N TYR A 108 -3.57 -9.63 3.05
CA TYR A 108 -4.85 -9.27 3.64
C TYR A 108 -5.38 -8.01 3.00
N GLU A 109 -6.70 -7.96 2.87
CA GLU A 109 -7.45 -6.79 2.45
C GLU A 109 -8.30 -6.26 3.62
N ALA A 110 -8.49 -4.94 3.67
CA ALA A 110 -9.22 -4.24 4.71
C ALA A 110 -10.46 -3.51 4.16
N PHE A 111 -11.62 -3.82 4.74
CA PHE A 111 -12.90 -3.28 4.33
C PHE A 111 -13.58 -2.56 5.48
N TRP A 112 -14.39 -1.58 5.14
CA TRP A 112 -15.38 -1.00 6.05
C TRP A 112 -16.75 -1.50 5.63
N MET A 113 -17.47 -2.09 6.58
CA MET A 113 -18.79 -2.68 6.37
C MET A 113 -19.85 -1.69 6.83
N ASN A 114 -20.46 -0.96 5.89
CA ASN A 114 -21.41 0.11 6.20
C ASN A 114 -22.64 -0.38 6.97
N ASP A 115 -23.18 -1.54 6.60
CA ASP A 115 -24.46 -2.04 7.16
C ASP A 115 -24.38 -2.38 8.66
N VAL A 116 -23.17 -2.63 9.15
CA VAL A 116 -22.89 -3.10 10.52
C VAL A 116 -21.82 -2.26 11.23
N GLU A 117 -21.42 -1.14 10.60
CA GLU A 117 -20.42 -0.17 11.09
C GLU A 117 -19.18 -0.80 11.73
N ARG A 118 -18.47 -1.65 10.99
CA ARG A 118 -17.26 -2.31 11.49
C ARG A 118 -16.22 -2.50 10.40
N PHE A 119 -14.98 -2.77 10.80
CA PHE A 119 -13.97 -3.21 9.84
C PHE A 119 -14.02 -4.73 9.63
N GLU A 120 -13.71 -5.16 8.42
CA GLU A 120 -13.45 -6.55 8.07
C GLU A 120 -12.04 -6.66 7.47
N ILE A 121 -11.28 -7.66 7.92
CA ILE A 121 -9.99 -8.03 7.35
C ILE A 121 -10.15 -9.39 6.70
N LYS A 122 -9.81 -9.50 5.42
CA LYS A 122 -9.93 -10.75 4.66
C LYS A 122 -8.56 -11.21 4.18
N ASN A 123 -8.19 -12.45 4.49
CA ASN A 123 -7.02 -13.09 3.90
C ASN A 123 -7.31 -13.49 2.45
N ILE A 124 -6.51 -13.01 1.52
CA ILE A 124 -6.72 -13.21 0.08
C ILE A 124 -6.54 -14.68 -0.31
N SER A 125 -5.56 -15.35 0.29
CA SER A 125 -5.17 -16.71 -0.11
C SER A 125 -6.14 -17.79 0.37
N ASN A 126 -6.74 -17.62 1.54
CA ASN A 126 -7.56 -18.66 2.18
C ASN A 126 -8.99 -18.21 2.55
N ASN A 127 -9.38 -16.99 2.18
CA ASN A 127 -10.69 -16.40 2.49
C ASN A 127 -11.05 -16.36 3.99
N LYS A 128 -10.10 -16.56 4.91
CA LYS A 128 -10.34 -16.31 6.34
C LYS A 128 -10.67 -14.84 6.53
N ARG A 129 -11.72 -14.58 7.31
CA ARG A 129 -12.18 -13.23 7.62
C ARG A 129 -12.08 -12.97 9.12
N PHE A 130 -11.74 -11.75 9.45
CA PHE A 130 -11.69 -11.23 10.81
C PHE A 130 -12.51 -9.95 10.87
N LEU A 131 -13.27 -9.79 11.94
CA LEU A 131 -14.16 -8.67 12.17
C LEU A 131 -13.57 -7.85 13.32
N LEU A 132 -13.52 -6.53 13.13
CA LEU A 132 -13.14 -5.59 14.19
C LEU A 132 -14.39 -4.81 14.58
N ILE A 133 -15.04 -5.25 15.66
CA ILE A 133 -16.27 -4.65 16.15
C ILE A 133 -15.91 -3.49 17.09
N PRO A 134 -16.41 -2.26 16.84
CA PRO A 134 -16.13 -1.12 17.71
C PRO A 134 -16.64 -1.34 19.14
N GLY A 135 -15.78 -1.08 20.12
CA GLY A 135 -16.13 -0.92 21.53
C GLY A 135 -15.85 0.52 22.00
N GLU A 136 -16.12 0.81 23.28
CA GLU A 136 -16.01 2.17 23.83
C GLU A 136 -14.59 2.76 23.69
N TYR A 137 -13.56 1.94 23.95
CA TYR A 137 -12.16 2.36 23.93
C TYR A 137 -11.24 1.47 23.08
N THR A 138 -11.79 0.45 22.41
CA THR A 138 -11.01 -0.53 21.64
C THR A 138 -11.88 -1.24 20.61
N TYR A 139 -11.33 -2.26 19.95
CA TYR A 139 -12.04 -3.12 19.02
C TYR A 139 -12.00 -4.58 19.49
N ILE A 140 -13.13 -5.26 19.33
CA ILE A 140 -13.22 -6.71 19.55
C ILE A 140 -12.79 -7.41 18.27
N PHE A 141 -11.75 -8.24 18.37
CA PHE A 141 -11.25 -9.06 17.27
C PHE A 141 -11.95 -10.41 17.25
N GLU A 142 -12.80 -10.62 16.25
CA GLU A 142 -13.55 -11.87 16.10
C GLU A 142 -13.22 -12.53 14.76
N ARG A 143 -13.15 -13.86 14.73
CA ARG A 143 -13.04 -14.59 13.47
C ARG A 143 -14.44 -14.74 12.89
N ALA A 144 -14.66 -14.26 11.67
CA ALA A 144 -15.93 -14.48 11.00
C ALA A 144 -16.11 -15.98 10.69
N PRO A 145 -17.36 -16.49 10.71
CA PRO A 145 -17.66 -17.85 10.30
C PRO A 145 -17.29 -18.13 8.84
#